data_AF-A0A961R889-F1
#
_entry.id   AF-A0A961R889-F1
#
_cell.length_a   1.000
_cell.length_b   1.000
_cell.length_c   1.000
_cell.angle_alpha   90.00
_cell.angle_beta   90.00
_cell.angle_gamma   90.00
#
_symmetry.space_group_name_H-M   'P 1'
#
loop_
_entity.id
_entity.type
_entity.pdbx_description
1 polymer ?
#
loop_
_entity_poly.entity_id
_entity_poly.type
_entity_poly.pdbx_seq_one_letter_code
_entity_poly.pdbx_strand_id
1 'polypeptide(L)'
;MVHIVKRSLGLAMAGAACALLAACASTPTFKHSSVAPKATKEYFAEKEYGVKASPRVTTKRSRLARGGGRYQVGKPYQVRGKWYYPKEEPGYSKTGLASWYGDAFHGRLTANGEIYDMTHLTAAHPTMPLPSYARVTNLDNGASVIVRVNDRGPYAHGR
;
A
#
# COMPACT_ATOMS: atom_id res chain seq x y z
N MET A 1 71.92 4.33 -26.58
CA MET A 1 72.24 5.73 -26.92
C MET A 1 71.65 6.63 -25.83
N VAL A 2 72.55 7.22 -25.05
CA VAL A 2 72.29 8.17 -23.95
C VAL A 2 71.78 9.48 -24.56
N HIS A 3 70.87 10.20 -23.90
CA HIS A 3 71.05 11.62 -23.52
C HIS A 3 69.95 12.10 -22.55
N ILE A 4 70.43 12.50 -21.38
CA ILE A 4 69.80 13.30 -20.33
C ILE A 4 69.98 14.77 -20.71
N VAL A 5 68.97 15.63 -20.51
CA VAL A 5 69.21 17.06 -20.21
C VAL A 5 68.28 17.52 -19.08
N LYS A 6 68.88 18.30 -18.18
CA LYS A 6 68.42 18.75 -16.86
C LYS A 6 67.64 20.09 -16.94
N ARG A 7 66.69 20.22 -16.00
CA ARG A 7 66.30 21.37 -15.14
C ARG A 7 66.45 22.82 -15.66
N SER A 8 65.41 23.62 -15.39
CA SER A 8 65.57 24.89 -14.68
C SER A 8 64.34 25.20 -13.80
N LEU A 9 64.64 25.75 -12.62
CA LEU A 9 63.74 26.16 -11.54
C LEU A 9 63.66 27.69 -11.60
N GLY A 10 62.46 28.26 -11.61
CA GLY A 10 62.22 29.70 -11.41
C GLY A 10 61.17 29.90 -10.33
N LEU A 11 61.56 30.59 -9.26
CA LEU A 11 60.76 30.91 -8.07
C LEU A 11 60.44 32.43 -8.07
N ALA A 12 59.38 32.83 -7.35
CA ALA A 12 58.98 34.18 -6.92
C ALA A 12 58.11 34.99 -7.92
N MET A 13 57.04 35.71 -7.54
CA MET A 13 56.51 36.14 -6.25
C MET A 13 55.00 36.52 -6.36
N ALA A 14 54.31 36.34 -5.23
CA ALA A 14 53.12 37.03 -4.70
C ALA A 14 52.19 37.86 -5.63
N GLY A 15 50.90 37.52 -5.59
CA GLY A 15 49.77 38.36 -5.99
C GLY A 15 48.48 37.84 -5.37
N ALA A 16 48.20 38.24 -4.13
CA ALA A 16 46.93 38.00 -3.46
C ALA A 16 45.86 38.97 -3.99
N ALA A 17 44.74 38.45 -4.50
CA ALA A 17 43.51 39.20 -4.62
C ALA A 17 42.30 38.26 -4.46
N CYS A 18 41.66 38.39 -3.29
CA CYS A 18 40.37 37.81 -2.96
C CYS A 18 39.29 38.24 -3.97
N ALA A 19 38.54 37.27 -4.50
CA ALA A 19 37.14 37.46 -4.85
C ALA A 19 36.39 36.13 -4.64
N LEU A 20 35.81 36.01 -3.44
CA LEU A 20 34.89 34.94 -3.06
C LEU A 20 33.59 35.11 -3.86
N LEU A 21 33.42 34.35 -4.94
CA LEU A 21 32.10 34.14 -5.51
C LEU A 21 31.40 33.04 -4.70
N ALA A 22 30.73 33.47 -3.63
CA ALA A 22 29.77 32.66 -2.92
C ALA A 22 28.58 32.38 -3.86
N ALA A 23 28.58 31.20 -4.48
CA ALA A 23 27.42 30.71 -5.21
C ALA A 23 26.31 30.39 -4.21
N CYS A 24 25.28 31.24 -4.14
CA CYS A 24 24.04 30.94 -3.44
C CYS A 24 23.33 29.78 -4.14
N ALA A 25 23.59 28.55 -3.70
CA ALA A 25 22.78 27.40 -4.04
C ALA A 25 21.38 27.56 -3.41
N SER A 26 20.46 28.18 -4.15
CA SER A 26 19.04 28.20 -3.80
C SER A 26 18.48 26.83 -4.13
N THR A 27 18.51 25.91 -3.17
CA THR A 27 17.79 24.65 -3.30
C THR A 27 16.29 24.96 -3.34
N PRO A 28 15.54 24.52 -4.38
CA PRO A 28 14.09 24.58 -4.33
C PRO A 28 13.65 23.63 -3.23
N THR A 29 13.23 24.20 -2.10
CA THR A 29 12.48 23.46 -1.08
C THR A 29 11.14 23.11 -1.70
N PHE A 30 11.05 21.91 -2.28
CA PHE A 30 9.76 21.29 -2.57
C PHE A 30 9.04 21.14 -1.23
N LYS A 31 8.16 22.10 -0.93
CA LYS A 31 7.16 21.94 0.11
C LYS A 31 6.34 20.73 -0.29
N HIS A 32 6.62 19.58 0.33
CA HIS A 32 5.66 18.50 0.42
C HIS A 32 4.46 19.07 1.17
N SER A 33 3.56 19.69 0.42
CA SER A 33 2.22 19.98 0.88
C SER A 33 1.62 18.62 1.17
N SER A 34 1.55 18.28 2.45
CA SER A 34 0.74 17.18 2.94
C SER A 34 -0.70 17.52 2.59
N VAL A 35 -1.10 17.16 1.37
CA VAL A 35 -2.50 17.17 0.97
C VAL A 35 -3.16 16.15 1.88
N ALA A 36 -3.85 16.66 2.91
CA ALA A 36 -4.77 15.86 3.69
C ALA A 36 -5.67 15.12 2.70
N PRO A 37 -5.78 13.77 2.78
CA PRO A 37 -6.54 13.04 1.80
C PRO A 37 -7.99 13.51 1.88
N LYS A 38 -8.49 14.15 0.80
CA LYS A 38 -9.92 14.35 0.63
C LYS A 38 -10.56 12.97 0.73
N ALA A 39 -11.54 12.81 1.62
CA ALA A 39 -12.30 11.57 1.75
C ALA A 39 -12.91 11.25 0.38
N THR A 40 -12.33 10.28 -0.34
CA THR A 40 -12.90 9.78 -1.58
C THR A 40 -14.15 8.98 -1.24
N LYS A 41 -15.10 8.87 -2.18
CA LYS A 41 -16.31 8.04 -2.03
C LYS A 41 -16.00 6.57 -1.70
N GLU A 42 -14.75 6.14 -1.90
CA GLU A 42 -14.22 4.82 -1.57
C GLU A 42 -13.94 4.63 -0.07
N TYR A 43 -13.70 5.70 0.69
CA TYR A 43 -13.33 5.63 2.09
C TYR A 43 -14.55 5.48 2.99
N PHE A 44 -14.53 4.47 3.86
CA PHE A 44 -15.60 4.22 4.82
C PHE A 44 -15.64 5.31 5.90
N ALA A 45 -16.78 5.98 6.05
CA ALA A 45 -17.00 6.89 7.15
C ALA A 45 -17.21 6.09 8.45
N GLU A 46 -16.37 6.31 9.47
CA GLU A 46 -16.51 5.65 10.78
C GLU A 46 -17.92 5.82 11.36
N LYS A 47 -18.52 7.00 11.18
CA LYS A 47 -19.90 7.30 11.60
C LYS A 47 -20.94 6.39 10.95
N GLU A 48 -20.73 5.97 9.70
CA GLU A 48 -21.65 5.08 9.00
C GLU A 48 -21.41 3.61 9.39
N TYR A 49 -20.14 3.20 9.48
CA TYR A 49 -19.79 1.79 9.64
C TYR A 49 -19.69 1.32 11.09
N GLY A 50 -19.55 2.26 12.04
CA GLY A 50 -19.34 1.97 13.46
C GLY A 50 -17.97 1.39 13.79
N VAL A 51 -17.04 1.37 12.81
CA VAL A 51 -15.68 0.86 12.94
C VAL A 51 -14.68 1.82 12.30
N LYS A 52 -13.50 1.91 12.91
CA LYS A 52 -12.37 2.70 12.37
C LYS A 52 -11.72 1.97 11.21
N ALA A 53 -11.30 2.74 10.20
CA ALA A 53 -10.40 2.22 9.19
C ALA A 53 -9.05 1.86 9.83
N SER A 54 -8.46 0.73 9.40
CA SER A 54 -7.14 0.29 9.83
C SER A 54 -6.05 1.34 9.55
N PRO A 55 -4.92 1.36 10.26
CA PRO A 55 -3.86 2.33 10.00
C PRO A 55 -3.20 2.10 8.64
N ARG A 56 -2.76 3.20 8.00
CA ARG A 56 -1.86 3.16 6.84
C ARG A 56 -0.43 3.05 7.34
N VAL A 57 0.27 2.01 6.91
CA VAL A 57 1.66 1.71 7.35
C VAL A 57 2.70 2.00 6.27
N THR A 58 2.27 2.25 5.03
CA THR A 58 3.15 2.63 3.93
C THR A 58 2.43 3.47 2.88
N THR A 59 3.18 4.31 2.18
CA THR A 59 2.73 5.12 1.04
C THR A 59 3.38 4.69 -0.28
N LYS A 60 4.24 3.66 -0.25
CA LYS A 60 4.78 3.05 -1.47
C LYS A 60 3.62 2.54 -2.32
N ARG A 61 3.69 2.78 -3.63
CA ARG A 61 2.63 2.45 -4.61
C ARG A 61 2.72 1.03 -5.18
N SER A 62 3.86 0.36 -5.02
CA SER A 62 4.12 -0.95 -5.60
C SER A 62 5.20 -1.68 -4.82
N ARG A 63 5.36 -2.97 -5.14
CA ARG A 63 6.38 -3.86 -4.55
C ARG A 63 6.22 -3.99 -3.03
N LEU A 64 4.99 -4.00 -2.55
CA LEU A 64 4.73 -4.37 -1.16
C LEU A 64 4.90 -5.88 -1.01
N ALA A 65 5.33 -6.34 0.16
CA ALA A 65 5.44 -7.76 0.42
C ALA A 65 4.05 -8.41 0.44
N ARG A 66 3.91 -9.60 -0.16
CA ARG A 66 2.71 -10.43 -0.05
C ARG A 66 2.74 -11.20 1.26
N GLY A 67 1.60 -11.32 1.95
CA GLY A 67 1.51 -12.07 3.19
C GLY A 67 2.05 -11.30 4.41
N GLY A 68 2.56 -12.03 5.40
CA GLY A 68 2.97 -11.47 6.70
C GLY A 68 1.84 -11.30 7.72
N GLY A 69 0.60 -11.62 7.34
CA GLY A 69 -0.54 -11.68 8.25
C GLY A 69 -0.62 -12.98 9.03
N ARG A 70 -1.50 -12.98 10.03
CA ARG A 70 -1.75 -14.12 10.91
C ARG A 70 -2.95 -14.92 10.45
N TYR A 71 -2.94 -16.22 10.73
CA TYR A 71 -4.16 -17.02 10.60
C TYR A 71 -5.15 -16.66 11.71
N GLN A 72 -6.43 -16.52 11.37
CA GLN A 72 -7.53 -16.27 12.30
C GLN A 72 -8.86 -16.66 11.68
N VAL A 73 -9.66 -17.46 12.40
CA VAL A 73 -11.11 -17.51 12.16
C VAL A 73 -11.70 -16.16 12.61
N GLY A 74 -11.32 -15.67 13.79
CA GLY A 74 -11.73 -14.37 14.32
C GLY A 74 -12.96 -14.44 15.21
N LYS A 75 -13.12 -13.43 16.08
CA LYS A 75 -14.30 -13.30 16.95
C LYS A 75 -15.48 -12.72 16.17
N PRO A 76 -16.73 -12.96 16.61
CA PRO A 76 -17.88 -12.24 16.09
C PRO A 76 -17.68 -10.72 16.17
N TYR A 77 -18.16 -9.99 15.17
CA TYR A 77 -17.99 -8.56 15.09
C TYR A 77 -19.20 -7.90 14.42
N GLN A 78 -19.38 -6.60 14.65
CA GLN A 78 -20.50 -5.83 14.13
C GLN A 78 -20.02 -4.72 13.20
N VAL A 79 -20.66 -4.57 12.04
CA VAL A 79 -20.43 -3.46 11.10
C VAL A 79 -21.77 -2.98 10.58
N ARG A 80 -22.02 -1.66 10.59
CA ARG A 80 -23.31 -1.04 10.21
C ARG A 80 -24.51 -1.69 10.92
N GLY A 81 -24.36 -2.01 12.21
CA GLY A 81 -25.40 -2.66 13.01
C GLY A 81 -25.61 -4.15 12.73
N LYS A 82 -24.99 -4.73 11.69
CA LYS A 82 -25.11 -6.15 11.35
C LYS A 82 -24.00 -6.97 11.99
N TRP A 83 -24.37 -8.07 12.65
CA TRP A 83 -23.43 -9.04 13.21
C TRP A 83 -22.92 -10.02 12.16
N TYR A 84 -21.64 -10.34 12.26
CA TYR A 84 -20.94 -11.32 11.44
C TYR A 84 -20.24 -12.32 12.34
N TYR A 85 -20.32 -13.60 11.98
CA TYR A 85 -19.79 -14.72 12.74
C TYR A 85 -18.83 -15.50 11.85
N PRO A 86 -17.53 -15.16 11.87
CA PRO A 86 -16.53 -15.94 11.17
C PRO A 86 -16.53 -17.40 11.63
N LYS A 87 -16.42 -18.32 10.68
CA LYS A 87 -16.41 -19.77 10.94
C LYS A 87 -15.64 -20.50 9.85
N GLU A 88 -15.14 -21.68 10.19
CA GLU A 88 -14.71 -22.66 9.19
C GLU A 88 -15.93 -23.20 8.45
N GLU A 89 -15.86 -23.25 7.12
CA GLU A 89 -16.93 -23.78 6.28
C GLU A 89 -16.31 -24.46 5.05
N PRO A 90 -15.83 -25.70 5.20
CA PRO A 90 -15.24 -26.46 4.10
C PRO A 90 -16.25 -26.60 2.95
N GLY A 91 -15.79 -26.37 1.72
CA GLY A 91 -16.66 -26.45 0.52
C GLY A 91 -17.62 -25.27 0.34
N TYR A 92 -17.41 -24.15 1.05
CA TYR A 92 -18.19 -22.94 0.85
C TYR A 92 -18.25 -22.53 -0.62
N SER A 93 -19.47 -22.32 -1.12
CA SER A 93 -19.76 -21.83 -2.46
C SER A 93 -20.93 -20.87 -2.41
N LYS A 94 -20.81 -19.73 -3.11
CA LYS A 94 -21.84 -18.72 -3.16
C LYS A 94 -21.79 -17.96 -4.47
N THR A 95 -22.96 -17.62 -5.00
CA THR A 95 -23.12 -16.69 -6.12
C THR A 95 -23.57 -15.33 -5.59
N GLY A 96 -23.01 -14.25 -6.12
CA GLY A 96 -23.35 -12.89 -5.75
C GLY A 96 -22.56 -11.85 -6.54
N LEU A 97 -22.83 -10.59 -6.27
CA LEU A 97 -22.10 -9.49 -6.88
C LEU A 97 -20.71 -9.36 -6.27
N ALA A 98 -19.69 -9.26 -7.12
CA ALA A 98 -18.35 -8.91 -6.71
C ALA A 98 -18.14 -7.40 -6.85
N SER A 99 -17.32 -6.83 -5.98
CA SER A 99 -16.88 -5.43 -6.09
C SER A 99 -15.41 -5.30 -5.78
N TRP A 100 -14.80 -4.23 -6.25
CA TRP A 100 -13.41 -3.91 -6.02
C TRP A 100 -13.30 -2.69 -5.10
N TYR A 101 -12.24 -2.64 -4.30
CA TYR A 101 -11.88 -1.48 -3.49
C TYR A 101 -10.54 -0.92 -3.98
N GLY A 102 -10.44 0.40 -3.98
CA GLY A 102 -9.40 1.15 -4.68
C GLY A 102 -8.27 1.69 -3.80
N ASP A 103 -7.62 2.73 -4.32
CA ASP A 103 -6.41 3.34 -3.76
C ASP A 103 -6.57 3.87 -2.33
N ALA A 104 -7.80 4.17 -1.91
CA ALA A 104 -8.10 4.61 -0.56
C ALA A 104 -7.55 3.66 0.52
N PHE A 105 -7.49 2.35 0.23
CA PHE A 105 -7.03 1.33 1.17
C PHE A 105 -5.55 0.97 1.01
N HIS A 106 -4.90 1.35 -0.08
CA HIS A 106 -3.53 0.90 -0.40
C HIS A 106 -2.54 1.19 0.74
N GLY A 107 -1.69 0.23 1.09
CA GLY A 107 -0.72 0.40 2.17
C GLY A 107 -1.32 0.42 3.59
N ARG A 108 -2.63 0.15 3.75
CA ARG A 108 -3.27 -0.06 5.06
C ARG A 108 -3.24 -1.53 5.46
N LEU A 109 -3.38 -1.78 6.76
CA LEU A 109 -3.50 -3.16 7.25
C LEU A 109 -4.86 -3.75 6.91
N THR A 110 -4.86 -4.98 6.40
CA THR A 110 -6.04 -5.84 6.30
C THR A 110 -6.39 -6.41 7.68
N ALA A 111 -7.56 -7.03 7.81
CA ALA A 111 -8.01 -7.61 9.06
C ALA A 111 -7.05 -8.67 9.65
N ASN A 112 -6.34 -9.43 8.80
CA ASN A 112 -5.35 -10.41 9.25
C ASN A 112 -3.94 -9.82 9.44
N GLY A 113 -3.76 -8.52 9.19
CA GLY A 113 -2.52 -7.78 9.42
C GLY A 113 -1.57 -7.73 8.23
N GLU A 114 -1.95 -8.29 7.07
CA GLU A 114 -1.20 -8.05 5.83
C GLU A 114 -1.35 -6.59 5.40
N ILE A 115 -0.36 -6.07 4.67
CA ILE A 115 -0.49 -4.77 4.00
C ILE A 115 -1.30 -4.97 2.73
N TYR A 116 -2.41 -4.26 2.58
CA TYR A 116 -3.19 -4.28 1.35
C TYR A 116 -2.40 -3.59 0.21
N ASP A 117 -2.22 -4.32 -0.88
CA ASP A 117 -1.64 -3.83 -2.12
C ASP A 117 -2.68 -4.00 -3.24
N MET A 118 -2.96 -2.93 -3.97
CA MET A 118 -4.00 -2.93 -5.02
C MET A 118 -3.58 -3.75 -6.24
N THR A 119 -2.28 -4.02 -6.38
CA THR A 119 -1.69 -4.79 -7.49
C THR A 119 -1.68 -6.29 -7.20
N HIS A 120 -2.08 -6.71 -6.00
CA HIS A 120 -2.14 -8.12 -5.61
C HIS A 120 -3.55 -8.69 -5.77
N LEU A 121 -3.62 -9.95 -6.23
CA LEU A 121 -4.86 -10.72 -6.33
C LEU A 121 -5.34 -11.14 -4.92
N THR A 122 -5.95 -10.18 -4.24
CA THR A 122 -6.50 -10.34 -2.89
C THR A 122 -7.98 -9.98 -2.87
N ALA A 123 -8.70 -10.49 -1.86
CA ALA A 123 -10.12 -10.28 -1.69
C ALA A 123 -10.51 -10.18 -0.20
N ALA A 124 -11.72 -9.71 0.03
CA ALA A 124 -12.35 -9.67 1.34
C ALA A 124 -13.52 -10.65 1.39
N HIS A 125 -13.70 -11.31 2.54
CA HIS A 125 -14.90 -12.11 2.82
C HIS A 125 -15.37 -11.86 4.26
N PRO A 126 -16.69 -11.76 4.51
CA PRO A 126 -17.17 -11.37 5.84
C PRO A 126 -16.84 -12.43 6.92
N THR A 127 -16.87 -13.72 6.57
CA THR A 127 -16.87 -14.81 7.55
C THR A 127 -15.87 -15.93 7.31
N MET A 128 -15.10 -15.91 6.21
CA MET A 128 -14.11 -16.97 5.98
C MET A 128 -12.96 -16.82 6.98
N PRO A 129 -12.25 -17.90 7.33
CA PRO A 129 -10.96 -17.81 7.99
C PRO A 129 -9.99 -16.99 7.14
N LEU A 130 -9.10 -16.23 7.77
CA LEU A 130 -8.09 -15.44 7.10
C LEU A 130 -6.70 -15.95 7.48
N PRO A 131 -5.74 -16.05 6.55
CA PRO A 131 -5.97 -16.03 5.12
C PRO A 131 -6.73 -17.29 4.66
N SER A 132 -7.45 -17.18 3.56
CA SER A 132 -7.98 -18.31 2.79
C SER A 132 -7.73 -18.10 1.30
N TYR A 133 -8.08 -19.08 0.47
CA TYR A 133 -8.12 -18.93 -0.97
C TYR A 133 -9.53 -19.18 -1.49
N ALA A 134 -9.93 -18.40 -2.50
CA ALA A 134 -11.20 -18.57 -3.18
C ALA A 134 -10.99 -18.58 -4.69
N ARG A 135 -11.71 -19.45 -5.39
CA ARG A 135 -11.90 -19.34 -6.84
C ARG A 135 -13.06 -18.40 -7.09
N VAL A 136 -12.81 -17.35 -7.84
CA VAL A 136 -13.84 -16.43 -8.32
C VAL A 136 -14.04 -16.70 -9.80
N THR A 137 -15.27 -16.99 -10.19
CA THR A 137 -15.66 -17.20 -11.59
C THR A 137 -16.55 -16.05 -12.02
N ASN A 138 -16.21 -15.40 -13.13
CA ASN A 138 -17.11 -14.48 -13.80
C ASN A 138 -18.15 -15.30 -14.56
N LEU A 139 -19.43 -15.17 -14.17
CA LEU A 139 -20.51 -15.97 -14.73
C LEU A 139 -20.87 -15.56 -16.17
N ASP A 140 -20.51 -14.34 -16.59
CA ASP A 140 -20.83 -13.85 -17.93
C ASP A 140 -19.95 -14.51 -19.01
N ASN A 141 -18.72 -14.90 -18.66
CA ASN A 141 -17.74 -15.44 -19.61
C ASN A 141 -17.04 -16.73 -19.17
N GLY A 142 -17.36 -17.25 -17.98
CA GLY A 142 -16.79 -18.48 -17.42
C GLY A 142 -15.32 -18.39 -16.97
N ALA A 143 -14.67 -17.23 -17.13
CA ALA A 143 -13.28 -17.06 -16.70
C ALA A 143 -13.16 -17.13 -15.18
N SER A 144 -12.06 -17.71 -14.67
CA SER A 144 -11.84 -17.81 -13.23
C SER A 144 -10.44 -17.41 -12.80
N VAL A 145 -10.33 -16.92 -11.56
CA VAL A 145 -9.09 -16.55 -10.91
C VAL A 145 -9.09 -17.06 -9.46
N ILE A 146 -7.92 -17.45 -8.95
CA ILE A 146 -7.74 -17.76 -7.53
C ILE A 146 -7.22 -16.51 -6.84
N VAL A 147 -7.92 -16.08 -5.80
CA VAL A 147 -7.57 -14.91 -4.98
C VAL A 147 -7.28 -15.32 -3.55
N ARG A 148 -6.38 -14.58 -2.91
CA ARG A 148 -6.14 -14.70 -1.46
C ARG A 148 -7.15 -13.85 -0.70
N VAL A 149 -7.95 -14.48 0.14
CA VAL A 149 -8.86 -13.78 1.05
C VAL A 149 -8.07 -13.43 2.31
N ASN A 150 -7.73 -12.16 2.51
CA ASN A 150 -6.95 -11.70 3.67
C ASN A 150 -7.64 -10.59 4.47
N ASP A 151 -8.80 -10.11 4.02
CA ASP A 151 -9.53 -9.02 4.66
C ASP A 151 -11.01 -9.33 4.92
N ARG A 152 -11.68 -8.44 5.65
CA ARG A 152 -13.11 -8.53 5.97
C ARG A 152 -13.94 -7.56 5.14
N GLY A 153 -15.21 -7.92 4.94
CA GLY A 153 -16.14 -7.24 4.03
C GLY A 153 -16.50 -8.12 2.84
N PRO A 154 -17.24 -7.60 1.85
CA PRO A 154 -17.79 -6.23 1.77
C PRO A 154 -18.96 -5.98 2.73
N TYR A 155 -19.22 -4.70 2.99
CA TYR A 155 -20.24 -4.23 3.96
C TYR A 155 -21.23 -3.20 3.37
N ALA A 156 -21.03 -2.81 2.12
CA ALA A 156 -21.94 -1.93 1.41
C ALA A 156 -23.08 -2.75 0.79
N HIS A 157 -24.25 -2.13 0.59
CA HIS A 157 -25.44 -2.84 0.10
C HIS A 157 -25.23 -3.40 -1.31
N GLY A 158 -25.80 -4.58 -1.57
CA GLY A 158 -25.83 -5.20 -2.89
C GLY A 158 -24.51 -5.78 -3.38
N ARG A 159 -23.53 -6.02 -2.50
CA ARG A 159 -22.24 -6.64 -2.81
C ARG A 159 -21.71 -7.37 -1.59
#